data_AF-A0A934E1H7-F1
#
_entry.id   AF-A0A934E1H7-F1
#
_cell.length_a   1.000
_cell.length_b   1.000
_cell.length_c   1.000
_cell.angle_alpha   90.00
_cell.angle_beta   90.00
_cell.angle_gamma   90.00
#
_symmetry.space_group_name_H-M   'P 1'
#
loop_
_entity.id
_entity.type
_entity.pdbx_description
1 polymer ?
#
loop_
_entity_poly.entity_id
_entity_poly.type
_entity_poly.pdbx_seq_one_letter_code
_entity_poly.pdbx_strand_id
1 'polypeptide(L)'
;MKNELLASKRRIAGRSVWPLVSSFACWPKVPSLLGSWRARLARSKRGRFVLVSDTQREAGTWDVGPKGEAVLSLRDNSGKIRLMAVGDAKDPGVSVNDSQGKMRANLGLHEDAPFAALYDEGTQTRALLAVGKTGPLLSLSDAQKQAANGDCRGIGRAIHHLRHRR
;
A
#
# COMPACT_ATOMS: atom_id res chain seq x y z
N MET A 1 -43.12 -27.80 63.05
CA MET A 1 -41.97 -28.49 62.41
C MET A 1 -41.55 -27.69 61.20
N LYS A 2 -40.31 -27.14 61.25
CA LYS A 2 -39.33 -26.81 60.17
C LYS A 2 -39.88 -26.29 58.83
N ASN A 3 -39.36 -25.26 58.15
CA ASN A 3 -38.19 -24.37 58.21
C ASN A 3 -38.46 -23.32 57.09
N GLU A 4 -38.29 -22.02 57.30
CA GLU A 4 -37.13 -21.21 56.81
C GLU A 4 -36.94 -21.21 55.28
N LEU A 5 -36.65 -20.13 54.53
CA LEU A 5 -36.12 -18.77 54.76
C LEU A 5 -36.55 -17.96 53.49
N LEU A 6 -37.27 -16.85 53.63
CA LEU A 6 -36.79 -15.45 53.48
C LEU A 6 -36.29 -15.08 52.07
N ALA A 7 -37.06 -14.28 51.31
CA ALA A 7 -37.02 -12.80 51.28
C ALA A 7 -35.97 -12.27 50.27
N SER A 8 -36.05 -11.10 49.64
CA SER A 8 -37.00 -10.00 49.56
C SER A 8 -36.41 -9.03 48.51
N LYS A 9 -37.31 -8.31 47.82
CA LYS A 9 -37.13 -7.01 47.14
C LYS A 9 -35.87 -6.20 47.55
N ARG A 10 -35.21 -5.53 46.60
CA ARG A 10 -35.33 -4.07 46.33
C ARG A 10 -34.29 -3.53 45.31
N ARG A 11 -34.78 -2.46 44.67
CA ARG A 11 -34.26 -1.52 43.65
C ARG A 11 -32.89 -0.87 43.96
N ILE A 12 -32.03 -0.65 42.97
CA ILE A 12 -30.98 0.40 42.99
C ILE A 12 -30.87 1.08 41.61
N ALA A 13 -30.84 2.41 41.62
CA ALA A 13 -30.57 3.30 40.51
C ALA A 13 -29.05 3.51 40.32
N GLY A 14 -28.60 3.76 39.09
CA GLY A 14 -27.21 4.17 38.84
C GLY A 14 -26.95 4.52 37.38
N ARG A 15 -26.73 5.82 37.10
CA ARG A 15 -26.12 6.34 35.87
C ARG A 15 -24.75 5.70 35.67
N SER A 16 -24.51 5.07 34.51
CA SER A 16 -23.15 4.76 34.05
C SER A 16 -22.69 5.81 33.04
N VAL A 17 -21.76 6.65 33.50
CA VAL A 17 -20.93 7.53 32.67
C VAL A 17 -20.04 6.63 31.82
N TRP A 18 -20.18 6.68 30.50
CA TRP A 18 -19.24 6.05 29.57
C TRP A 18 -17.99 6.93 29.47
N PRO A 19 -16.77 6.43 29.74
CA PRO A 19 -15.59 7.19 29.39
C PRO A 19 -15.42 7.14 27.86
N LEU A 20 -15.28 8.32 27.27
CA LEU A 20 -14.70 8.51 25.95
C LEU A 20 -13.26 7.98 25.99
N VAL A 21 -13.04 6.77 25.47
CA VAL A 21 -11.70 6.28 25.20
C VAL A 21 -11.60 5.97 23.71
N SER A 22 -10.53 6.48 23.10
CA SER A 22 -10.31 6.55 21.67
C SER A 22 -10.40 5.19 20.97
N SER A 23 -10.97 5.24 19.78
CA SER A 23 -11.43 4.10 18.99
C SER A 23 -10.27 3.38 18.28
N PHE A 24 -9.72 2.31 18.87
CA PHE A 24 -8.96 1.27 18.15
C PHE A 24 -9.11 -0.16 18.72
N ALA A 25 -9.86 -0.37 19.80
CA ALA A 25 -9.96 -1.66 20.46
C ALA A 25 -11.28 -2.40 20.14
N CYS A 26 -11.34 -3.15 19.03
CA CYS A 26 -12.06 -4.42 18.99
C CYS A 26 -11.77 -5.16 17.68
N TRP A 27 -10.65 -5.89 17.62
CA TRP A 27 -10.54 -7.02 16.73
C TRP A 27 -10.54 -8.26 17.63
N PRO A 28 -11.48 -9.21 17.48
CA PRO A 28 -11.49 -10.38 18.33
C PRO A 28 -10.18 -11.13 18.13
N LYS A 29 -9.47 -11.40 19.23
CA LYS A 29 -8.41 -12.41 19.27
C LYS A 29 -9.09 -13.74 18.95
N VAL A 30 -8.98 -14.20 17.71
CA VAL A 30 -9.48 -15.53 17.34
C VAL A 30 -8.58 -16.55 18.03
N PRO A 31 -9.11 -17.44 18.89
CA PRO A 31 -8.31 -18.49 19.50
C PRO A 31 -7.68 -19.35 18.40
N SER A 32 -6.43 -19.77 18.60
CA SER A 32 -5.56 -20.48 17.64
C SER A 32 -6.01 -21.92 17.31
N LEU A 33 -7.31 -22.19 17.24
CA LEU A 33 -7.88 -23.54 17.08
C LEU A 33 -7.68 -24.15 15.67
N LEU A 34 -6.95 -23.49 14.75
CA LEU A 34 -6.78 -23.91 13.35
C LEU A 34 -5.31 -24.09 12.92
N GLY A 35 -4.38 -24.25 13.87
CA GLY A 35 -2.94 -24.30 13.58
C GLY A 35 -2.31 -22.90 13.46
N SER A 36 -0.98 -22.85 13.27
CA SER A 36 -0.25 -21.58 13.18
C SER A 36 -0.60 -20.84 11.88
N TRP A 37 -1.55 -19.92 11.95
CA TRP A 37 -1.83 -19.02 10.84
C TRP A 37 -0.64 -18.05 10.66
N ARG A 38 -0.23 -17.78 9.41
CA ARG A 38 0.87 -16.86 9.09
C ARG A 38 0.40 -15.46 8.69
N ALA A 39 -0.82 -15.39 8.14
CA ALA A 39 -1.51 -14.14 7.85
C ALA A 39 -3.02 -14.37 7.74
N ARG A 40 -3.79 -13.28 7.75
CA ARG A 40 -5.23 -13.26 7.51
C ARG A 40 -5.63 -12.10 6.62
N LEU A 41 -6.65 -12.29 5.79
CA LEU A 41 -7.29 -11.21 5.04
C LEU A 41 -8.49 -10.69 5.84
N ALA A 42 -8.63 -9.38 5.96
CA ALA A 42 -9.74 -8.75 6.67
C ALA A 42 -10.23 -7.49 5.97
N ARG A 43 -11.51 -7.15 6.14
CA ARG A 43 -12.11 -5.92 5.63
C ARG A 43 -12.12 -4.84 6.71
N SER A 44 -11.59 -3.67 6.41
CA SER A 44 -11.63 -2.49 7.28
C SER A 44 -13.02 -1.85 7.27
N LYS A 45 -13.29 -0.98 8.26
CA LYS A 45 -14.52 -0.17 8.32
C LYS A 45 -14.73 0.73 7.08
N ARG A 46 -13.65 1.04 6.35
CA ARG A 46 -13.69 1.86 5.13
C ARG A 46 -13.79 1.02 3.84
N GLY A 47 -13.98 -0.30 3.94
CA GLY A 47 -14.11 -1.18 2.78
C GLY A 47 -12.79 -1.71 2.22
N ARG A 48 -11.64 -1.15 2.62
CA ARG A 48 -10.29 -1.68 2.29
C ARG A 48 -10.10 -3.11 2.80
N PHE A 49 -9.49 -3.99 2.01
CA PHE A 49 -8.98 -5.26 2.50
C PHE A 49 -7.54 -5.12 3.00
N VAL A 50 -7.21 -5.77 4.11
CA VAL A 50 -5.90 -5.71 4.76
C VAL A 50 -5.40 -7.12 5.01
N LEU A 51 -4.18 -7.39 4.57
CA LEU A 51 -3.43 -8.58 4.94
C LEU A 51 -2.74 -8.29 6.28
N VAL A 52 -3.13 -9.01 7.33
CA VAL A 52 -2.58 -8.85 8.69
C VAL A 52 -1.74 -10.08 9.02
N SER A 53 -0.49 -9.88 9.44
CA SER A 53 0.42 -10.97 9.84
C SER A 53 0.08 -11.53 11.23
N ASP A 54 0.68 -12.68 11.56
CA ASP A 54 0.66 -13.31 12.89
C ASP A 54 0.99 -12.34 14.04
N THR A 55 1.94 -11.45 13.82
CA THR A 55 2.34 -10.38 14.75
C THR A 55 1.40 -9.18 14.80
N GLN A 56 0.18 -9.27 14.23
CA GLN A 56 -0.81 -8.18 14.14
C GLN A 56 -0.32 -6.93 13.37
N ARG A 57 0.59 -7.11 12.40
CA ARG A 57 1.05 -6.02 11.52
C ARG A 57 0.33 -6.07 10.18
N GLU A 58 0.05 -4.90 9.60
CA GLU A 58 -0.45 -4.82 8.24
C GLU A 58 0.70 -5.14 7.26
N ALA A 59 0.66 -6.33 6.66
CA ALA A 59 1.62 -6.77 5.66
C ALA A 59 1.24 -6.30 4.24
N GLY A 60 -0.02 -5.90 4.03
CA GLY A 60 -0.47 -5.36 2.75
C GLY A 60 -1.91 -4.88 2.78
N THR A 61 -2.29 -4.14 1.74
CA THR A 61 -3.63 -3.58 1.58
C THR A 61 -4.11 -3.70 0.15
N TRP A 62 -5.40 -3.98 -0.03
CA TRP A 62 -6.11 -3.79 -1.28
C TRP A 62 -7.22 -2.75 -1.07
N ASP A 63 -7.12 -1.63 -1.79
CA ASP A 63 -7.91 -0.43 -1.56
C ASP A 63 -8.33 0.27 -2.85
N VAL A 64 -9.16 1.29 -2.70
CA VAL A 64 -9.47 2.27 -3.74
C VAL A 64 -8.80 3.60 -3.38
N GLY A 65 -7.94 4.10 -4.28
CA GLY A 65 -7.26 5.37 -4.14
C GLY A 65 -8.19 6.58 -4.32
N PRO A 66 -7.68 7.80 -4.06
CA PRO A 66 -8.51 9.02 -4.05
C PRO A 66 -9.13 9.39 -5.39
N LYS A 67 -8.63 8.86 -6.52
CA LYS A 67 -9.22 9.06 -7.85
C LYS A 67 -10.05 7.86 -8.32
N GLY A 68 -10.32 6.89 -7.45
CA GLY A 68 -11.05 5.67 -7.78
C GLY A 68 -10.17 4.53 -8.31
N GLU A 69 -8.85 4.70 -8.32
CA GLU A 69 -7.91 3.69 -8.80
C GLU A 69 -7.81 2.50 -7.85
N ALA A 70 -7.75 1.27 -8.38
CA ALA A 70 -7.46 0.11 -7.54
C ALA A 70 -6.00 0.14 -7.10
N VAL A 71 -5.75 -0.03 -5.79
CA VAL A 71 -4.39 -0.01 -5.22
C VAL A 71 -4.13 -1.29 -4.44
N LEU A 72 -3.05 -1.98 -4.77
CA LEU A 72 -2.48 -3.06 -3.96
C LEU A 72 -1.14 -2.59 -3.41
N SER A 73 -0.92 -2.72 -2.09
CA SER A 73 0.38 -2.44 -1.47
C SER A 73 0.85 -3.63 -0.63
N LEU A 74 2.15 -3.92 -0.68
CA LEU A 74 2.82 -4.88 0.19
C LEU A 74 3.89 -4.14 1.00
N ARG A 75 3.96 -4.46 2.29
CA ARG A 75 4.81 -3.77 3.27
C ARG A 75 5.87 -4.72 3.82
N ASP A 76 7.04 -4.19 4.15
CA ASP A 76 8.05 -4.92 4.91
C ASP A 76 7.74 -4.92 6.42
N ASN A 77 8.62 -5.56 7.19
CA ASN A 77 8.53 -5.66 8.63
C ASN A 77 8.56 -4.31 9.36
N SER A 78 9.08 -3.25 8.73
CA SER A 78 9.08 -1.88 9.26
C SER A 78 7.84 -1.09 8.87
N GLY A 79 6.91 -1.70 8.13
CA GLY A 79 5.68 -1.08 7.64
C GLY A 79 5.86 -0.26 6.35
N LYS A 80 7.06 -0.22 5.78
CA LYS A 80 7.36 0.51 4.55
C LYS A 80 6.84 -0.27 3.34
N ILE A 81 6.18 0.43 2.42
CA ILE A 81 5.67 -0.18 1.18
C ILE A 81 6.86 -0.55 0.28
N ARG A 82 6.94 -1.83 -0.08
CA ARG A 82 8.01 -2.38 -0.93
C ARG A 82 7.55 -2.69 -2.34
N LEU A 83 6.28 -3.00 -2.49
CA LEU A 83 5.62 -3.18 -3.77
C LEU A 83 4.30 -2.44 -3.74
N MET A 84 4.01 -1.71 -4.81
CA MET A 84 2.72 -1.06 -5.00
C MET A 84 2.27 -1.29 -6.44
N ALA A 85 1.03 -1.74 -6.62
CA ALA A 85 0.37 -1.79 -7.92
C ALA A 85 -0.80 -0.81 -7.92
N VAL A 86 -0.93 -0.03 -8.98
CA VAL A 86 -1.98 0.98 -9.16
C VAL A 86 -2.65 0.74 -10.51
N GLY A 87 -3.97 0.59 -10.50
CA GLY A 87 -4.82 0.50 -11.69
C GLY A 87 -5.37 1.87 -12.09
N ASP A 88 -4.50 2.86 -12.30
CA ASP A 88 -4.88 4.15 -12.86
C ASP A 88 -5.27 3.96 -14.34
N ALA A 89 -6.22 4.74 -14.84
CA ALA A 89 -6.72 4.58 -16.22
C ALA A 89 -5.71 5.04 -17.28
N LYS A 90 -4.80 5.96 -16.95
CA LYS A 90 -3.80 6.52 -17.88
C LYS A 90 -2.41 5.99 -17.60
N ASP A 91 -2.10 5.81 -16.32
CA ASP A 91 -0.77 5.44 -15.84
C ASP A 91 -0.81 4.20 -14.92
N PRO A 92 -1.42 3.07 -15.31
CA PRO A 92 -1.36 1.85 -14.51
C PRO A 92 0.08 1.36 -14.38
N GLY A 93 0.45 0.83 -13.22
CA GLY A 93 1.81 0.35 -13.02
C GLY A 93 2.06 -0.37 -11.71
N VAL A 94 3.24 -0.97 -11.63
CA VAL A 94 3.79 -1.65 -10.47
C VAL A 94 5.16 -1.05 -10.14
N SER A 95 5.32 -0.55 -8.93
CA SER A 95 6.58 -0.03 -8.43
C SER A 95 7.19 -0.93 -7.36
N VAL A 96 8.52 -0.98 -7.36
CA VAL A 96 9.34 -1.59 -6.32
C VAL A 96 10.13 -0.51 -5.62
N ASN A 97 10.04 -0.48 -4.28
CA ASN A 97 10.69 0.52 -3.45
C ASN A 97 11.83 -0.08 -2.63
N ASP A 98 12.80 0.73 -2.23
CA ASP A 98 13.88 0.36 -1.32
C ASP A 98 13.49 0.44 0.16
N SER A 99 14.45 0.17 1.06
CA SER A 99 14.26 0.23 2.52
C SER A 99 14.03 1.64 3.06
N GLN A 100 14.22 2.67 2.23
CA GLN A 100 13.87 4.05 2.55
C GLN A 100 12.52 4.46 1.96
N GLY A 101 11.84 3.57 1.25
CA GLY A 101 10.58 3.84 0.56
C GLY A 101 10.76 4.59 -0.77
N LYS A 102 12.00 4.72 -1.27
CA LYS A 102 12.28 5.32 -2.57
C LYS A 102 12.05 4.29 -3.68
N MET A 103 11.39 4.69 -4.75
CA MET A 103 11.20 3.85 -5.93
C MET A 103 12.55 3.50 -6.58
N ARG A 104 12.70 2.23 -6.97
CA ARG A 104 13.89 1.65 -7.61
C ARG A 104 13.57 1.01 -8.95
N ALA A 105 12.34 0.52 -9.12
CA ALA A 105 11.85 0.06 -10.40
C ALA A 105 10.38 0.44 -10.57
N ASN A 106 9.97 0.64 -11.82
CA ASN A 106 8.59 0.79 -12.21
C ASN A 106 8.35 0.07 -13.53
N LEU A 107 7.23 -0.62 -13.65
CA LEU A 107 6.73 -1.24 -14.87
C LEU A 107 5.28 -0.80 -15.04
N GLY A 108 4.95 -0.18 -16.16
CA GLY A 108 3.60 0.32 -16.36
C GLY A 108 3.37 0.89 -17.74
N LEU A 109 2.25 1.62 -17.86
CA LEU A 109 1.97 2.47 -19.00
C LEU A 109 2.15 3.93 -18.59
N HIS A 110 2.50 4.75 -19.57
CA HIS A 110 2.39 6.19 -19.48
C HIS A 110 1.75 6.72 -20.76
N GLU A 111 0.58 7.34 -20.65
CA GLU A 111 -0.22 7.72 -21.83
C GLU A 111 -0.35 6.57 -22.84
N ASP A 112 -0.70 5.38 -22.34
CA ASP A 112 -0.82 4.11 -23.09
C ASP A 112 0.50 3.52 -23.65
N ALA A 113 1.64 4.21 -23.50
CA ALA A 113 2.93 3.71 -23.92
C ALA A 113 3.55 2.81 -22.82
N PRO A 114 3.85 1.53 -23.09
CA PRO A 114 4.45 0.66 -22.09
C PRO A 114 5.90 1.04 -21.82
N PHE A 115 6.31 0.98 -20.55
CA PHE A 115 7.68 1.21 -20.14
C PHE A 115 8.10 0.38 -18.92
N ALA A 116 9.41 0.16 -18.81
CA ALA A 116 10.08 -0.32 -17.61
C ALA A 116 11.25 0.63 -17.29
N ALA A 117 11.30 1.15 -16.07
CA ALA A 117 12.32 2.10 -15.63
C ALA A 117 13.03 1.61 -14.36
N LEU A 118 14.35 1.81 -14.30
CA LEU A 118 15.18 1.60 -13.12
C LEU A 118 15.74 2.92 -12.62
N TYR A 119 15.69 3.13 -11.30
CA TYR A 119 16.07 4.38 -10.66
C TYR A 119 17.22 4.16 -9.67
N ASP A 120 18.18 5.09 -9.66
CA ASP A 120 19.28 5.11 -8.70
C ASP A 120 18.87 5.68 -7.34
N GLU A 121 19.82 5.74 -6.40
CA GLU A 121 19.61 6.25 -5.04
C GLU A 121 19.04 7.67 -4.94
N GLY A 122 19.39 8.51 -5.91
CA GLY A 122 18.92 9.89 -6.12
C GLY A 122 17.64 9.99 -6.94
N THR A 123 16.93 8.88 -7.12
CA THR A 123 15.68 8.72 -7.88
C THR A 123 15.78 9.20 -9.34
N GLN A 124 16.97 9.17 -9.91
CA GLN A 124 17.22 9.43 -11.32
C GLN A 124 17.08 8.13 -12.12
N THR A 125 16.41 8.19 -13.26
CA THR A 125 16.32 7.06 -14.19
C THR A 125 17.71 6.72 -14.73
N ARG A 126 18.14 5.46 -14.59
CA ARG A 126 19.40 4.95 -15.15
C ARG A 126 19.20 3.97 -16.29
N ALA A 127 18.06 3.30 -16.32
CA ALA A 127 17.64 2.51 -17.47
C ALA A 127 16.16 2.75 -17.74
N LEU A 128 15.81 2.85 -19.03
CA LEU A 128 14.44 2.93 -19.51
C LEU A 128 14.31 2.05 -20.76
N LEU A 129 13.39 1.10 -20.71
CA LEU A 129 12.88 0.37 -21.87
C LEU A 129 11.46 0.87 -22.10
N ALA A 130 11.13 1.36 -23.29
CA ALA A 130 9.80 1.85 -23.61
C ALA A 130 9.42 1.53 -25.06
N VAL A 131 8.12 1.51 -25.36
CA VAL A 131 7.62 1.47 -26.73
C VAL A 131 6.79 2.74 -26.97
N GLY A 132 7.37 3.68 -27.69
CA GLY A 132 6.70 4.93 -28.06
C GLY A 132 6.08 4.87 -29.45
N LYS A 133 5.42 5.97 -29.84
CA LYS A 133 4.79 6.11 -31.17
C LYS A 133 5.79 5.96 -32.33
N THR A 134 7.06 6.27 -32.08
CA THR A 134 8.15 6.18 -33.08
C THR A 134 8.89 4.84 -33.05
N GLY A 135 8.47 3.91 -32.19
CA GLY A 135 9.10 2.60 -32.03
C GLY A 135 9.68 2.34 -30.64
N PRO A 136 10.37 1.20 -30.46
CA PRO A 136 11.01 0.83 -29.20
C PRO A 136 12.20 1.73 -28.89
N LEU A 137 12.39 2.00 -27.60
CA LEU A 137 13.48 2.80 -27.04
C LEU A 137 14.16 2.03 -25.91
N LEU A 138 15.49 1.96 -25.96
CA LEU A 138 16.32 1.63 -24.80
C LEU A 138 17.25 2.82 -24.51
N SER A 139 17.09 3.40 -23.32
CA SER A 139 17.96 4.47 -22.82
C SER A 139 18.70 4.00 -21.57
N LEU A 140 20.01 4.17 -21.58
CA LEU A 140 20.90 3.92 -20.45
C LEU A 140 21.61 5.24 -20.13
N SER A 141 21.57 5.66 -18.87
CA SER A 141 22.15 6.92 -18.41
C SER A 141 23.15 6.67 -17.29
N ASP A 142 24.36 7.21 -17.45
CA ASP A 142 25.34 7.26 -16.38
C ASP A 142 24.94 8.27 -15.28
N ALA A 143 25.74 8.40 -14.22
CA ALA A 143 25.46 9.31 -13.11
C ALA A 143 25.26 10.77 -13.56
N GLN A 144 26.00 11.18 -14.60
CA GLN A 144 26.03 12.50 -15.23
C GLN A 144 24.87 12.73 -16.22
N LYS A 145 23.98 11.74 -16.42
CA LYS A 145 22.84 11.76 -17.34
C LYS A 145 23.23 11.77 -18.82
N GLN A 146 24.43 11.31 -19.15
CA GLN A 146 24.80 11.08 -20.54
C GLN A 146 24.10 9.81 -21.00
N ALA A 147 23.16 9.96 -21.93
CA ALA A 147 22.50 8.83 -22.55
C ALA A 147 23.45 8.21 -23.58
N ALA A 148 23.67 6.89 -23.50
CA ALA A 148 24.47 6.17 -24.49
C ALA A 148 23.77 6.02 -25.86
N ASN A 149 22.58 6.59 -26.05
CA ASN A 149 21.86 6.63 -27.33
C ASN A 149 21.25 8.02 -27.55
N GLY A 150 21.40 8.50 -28.78
CA GLY A 150 21.27 9.90 -29.19
C GLY A 150 19.94 10.60 -28.87
N ASP A 151 20.09 11.91 -28.66
CA ASP A 151 19.08 12.96 -28.77
C ASP A 151 17.63 12.63 -28.34
N CYS A 152 17.40 12.66 -27.02
CA CYS A 152 16.07 12.55 -26.41
C CYS A 152 15.18 13.81 -26.57
N ARG A 153 15.44 14.72 -27.52
CA ARG A 153 14.64 15.94 -27.71
C ARG A 153 13.15 15.70 -28.03
N GLY A 154 12.75 14.49 -28.39
CA GLY A 154 11.34 14.11 -28.66
C GLY A 154 10.59 13.41 -27.52
N ILE A 155 11.27 12.94 -26.46
CA ILE A 155 10.67 12.06 -25.43
C ILE A 155 10.93 12.58 -24.00
N GLY A 156 11.80 13.59 -23.86
CA GLY A 156 12.21 14.17 -22.58
C GLY A 156 11.13 14.94 -21.79
N ARG A 157 9.89 15.07 -22.30
CA ARG A 157 8.77 15.66 -21.54
C ARG A 157 7.84 14.65 -20.87
N ALA A 158 7.89 13.38 -21.27
CA ALA A 158 6.97 12.36 -20.76
C ALA A 158 7.35 11.85 -19.35
N ILE A 159 8.64 11.83 -18.97
CA ILE A 159 9.07 11.20 -17.70
C ILE A 159 9.59 12.23 -16.67
N HIS A 160 9.70 13.50 -17.05
CA HIS A 160 10.17 14.57 -16.15
C HIS A 160 9.14 15.06 -15.12
N HIS A 161 7.87 14.61 -15.19
CA HIS A 161 6.80 15.01 -14.28
C HIS A 161 6.58 14.09 -13.06
N LEU A 162 7.44 13.09 -12.83
CA LEU A 162 7.42 12.30 -11.58
C LEU A 162 8.01 13.03 -10.35
N ARG A 163 8.43 14.29 -10.49
CA ARG A 163 8.72 15.17 -9.35
C ARG A 163 7.47 15.99 -9.03
N HIS A 164 7.01 15.84 -7.80
CA HIS A 164 5.86 16.51 -7.15
C HIS A 164 4.52 15.79 -7.29
N ARG A 165 4.30 14.78 -6.44
CA ARG A 165 3.09 14.72 -5.60
C ARG A 165 3.48 14.24 -4.21
N ARG A 166 3.53 15.17 -3.25
CA ARG A 166 3.30 14.87 -1.84
C ARG A 166 1.80 14.72 -1.62
#